data_AF-A0A8X7ZBB6-F1
#
_entry.id   AF-A0A8X7ZBB6-F1
#
_cell.length_a   1.000
_cell.length_b   1.000
_cell.length_c   1.000
_cell.angle_alpha   90.00
_cell.angle_beta   90.00
_cell.angle_gamma   90.00
#
_symmetry.space_group_name_H-M   'P 1'
#
loop_
_entity.id
_entity.type
_entity.pdbx_description
1 polymer ?
#
loop_
_entity_poly.entity_id
_entity_poly.type
_entity_poly.pdbx_seq_one_letter_code
_entity_poly.pdbx_strand_id
1 'polypeptide(L)'
;MASATAPTTLSLLKTAAASTSTSARASLLPVSTSGLRATSLRGLGFSAADPLFSSHVVSKIRSFKSNGRAPRAVVSMAKKSVGDLTAADLKGKKVFVRADLNVPLDENQKITDDTRIRAAVPTIKYLISKGAKVILSSHLVRGIFLSSSGYRTILCSENCFSKELLLTAGFGVEASSYTVVCPYELKCSLIIFQGRPKGVTPKFSLAPLVPRLSELLGIQVVKADDCIGPEVEKLVASLPEGGVLLLENVRFYKEEEKNEPEFAKKLASMADLYVNDAFGTAHRAHASTEGVTKFLKPSVAGFLLQKELDYLVGAVSNPKRPFAAIVGGSKVSSKIGVIESLLEKCDILLLGGGMIFTFYKAQGLTVGSSLVEEDKLDLATTLLEKAKAKGVSLLLPSDVVIADKFAPDANSKTVPASAIPDGWMGLDIGPESVKTFSEALGTTQTVIWNGPMGVFEFDKFAIGTEAIAKKLAELSGKGVTTIIGGGDSVAAVEKVGVADVMSHISTGGGASLELLEGKELPGVLALDEVERVAV
;
A
#
# COMPACT_ATOMS: atom_id res chain seq x y z
N MET A 1 38.43 -13.35 50.18
CA MET A 1 37.68 -14.20 51.13
C MET A 1 36.21 -13.87 50.89
N ALA A 2 35.37 -14.68 50.26
CA ALA A 2 35.18 -16.14 50.31
C ALA A 2 34.52 -16.63 51.60
N SER A 3 33.19 -16.76 51.57
CA SER A 3 32.52 -18.05 51.78
C SER A 3 31.09 -18.00 51.22
N ALA A 4 30.58 -19.15 50.78
CA ALA A 4 29.16 -19.37 50.51
C ALA A 4 28.70 -20.55 51.37
N THR A 5 27.45 -20.58 51.82
CA THR A 5 26.86 -21.76 52.47
C THR A 5 25.35 -21.87 52.25
N ALA A 6 24.95 -22.97 51.65
CA ALA A 6 23.64 -23.64 51.68
C ALA A 6 23.88 -25.10 51.20
N PRO A 7 22.95 -26.06 51.31
CA PRO A 7 21.71 -26.11 52.12
C PRO A 7 21.61 -27.39 53.01
N THR A 8 20.53 -27.52 53.79
CA THR A 8 19.99 -28.81 54.32
C THR A 8 18.46 -28.67 54.39
N THR A 9 17.55 -29.48 53.79
CA THR A 9 17.34 -30.94 53.58
C THR A 9 16.55 -31.68 54.67
N LEU A 10 15.72 -32.63 54.22
CA LEU A 10 14.74 -33.51 54.92
C LEU A 10 13.48 -32.79 55.47
N SER A 11 12.20 -33.12 55.19
CA SER A 11 11.39 -34.36 54.87
C SER A 11 10.62 -34.91 56.11
N LEU A 12 9.50 -35.64 56.06
CA LEU A 12 9.08 -36.77 55.19
C LEU A 12 7.53 -36.97 55.11
N LEU A 13 7.04 -37.50 53.96
CA LEU A 13 5.90 -38.48 53.79
C LEU A 13 4.46 -38.05 54.24
N LYS A 14 3.32 -38.69 53.87
CA LYS A 14 2.86 -39.87 53.06
C LYS A 14 1.41 -39.54 52.58
N THR A 15 0.59 -40.23 51.77
CA THR A 15 0.48 -41.49 50.96
C THR A 15 -0.54 -41.16 49.82
N ALA A 16 -0.60 -41.71 48.59
CA ALA A 16 -0.45 -43.05 47.98
C ALA A 16 -1.77 -43.88 47.84
N ALA A 17 -1.96 -44.49 46.65
CA ALA A 17 -3.13 -45.29 46.15
C ALA A 17 -4.47 -44.51 45.98
N ALA A 18 -5.34 -44.67 44.95
CA ALA A 18 -5.50 -45.55 43.76
C ALA A 18 -6.26 -46.89 43.91
N SER A 19 -7.51 -46.97 43.39
CA SER A 19 -8.12 -48.19 42.82
C SER A 19 -9.48 -47.98 42.09
N THR A 20 -9.69 -48.81 41.06
CA THR A 20 -10.80 -49.05 40.11
C THR A 20 -12.24 -49.35 40.62
N SER A 21 -13.26 -49.02 39.81
CA SER A 21 -14.45 -49.88 39.43
C SER A 21 -15.55 -49.08 38.68
N THR A 22 -16.43 -49.52 37.76
CA THR A 22 -16.51 -50.47 36.61
C THR A 22 -18.00 -50.79 36.31
N SER A 23 -18.53 -50.37 35.15
CA SER A 23 -19.68 -50.99 34.42
C SER A 23 -19.74 -50.37 33.00
N ALA A 24 -19.84 -51.06 31.85
CA ALA A 24 -20.77 -52.12 31.37
C ALA A 24 -22.24 -51.63 31.28
N ARG A 25 -23.06 -51.83 30.24
CA ARG A 25 -22.99 -52.51 28.90
C ARG A 25 -24.18 -51.95 28.04
N ALA A 26 -24.45 -52.16 26.74
CA ALA A 26 -23.88 -52.88 25.58
C ALA A 26 -24.39 -52.14 24.28
N SER A 27 -23.68 -52.07 23.14
CA SER A 27 -23.69 -53.00 21.97
C SER A 27 -25.08 -53.49 21.47
N LEU A 28 -25.47 -53.13 20.23
CA LEU A 28 -26.14 -54.02 19.24
C LEU A 28 -26.33 -53.38 17.84
N LEU A 29 -26.07 -54.20 16.80
CA LEU A 29 -26.35 -54.10 15.36
C LEU A 29 -26.75 -55.53 14.91
N PRO A 30 -27.12 -55.85 13.65
CA PRO A 30 -27.67 -55.06 12.53
C PRO A 30 -29.01 -55.67 12.01
N VAL A 31 -29.52 -55.20 10.85
CA VAL A 31 -30.41 -56.00 9.96
C VAL A 31 -29.96 -55.84 8.50
N SER A 32 -30.10 -56.90 7.69
CA SER A 32 -29.72 -56.94 6.28
C SER A 32 -30.65 -57.84 5.46
N THR A 33 -30.92 -57.45 4.21
CA THR A 33 -31.46 -58.26 3.10
C THR A 33 -30.80 -57.73 1.81
N SER A 34 -30.01 -58.48 1.02
CA SER A 34 -30.28 -59.68 0.20
C SER A 34 -31.20 -59.39 -1.00
N GLY A 35 -30.88 -59.67 -2.28
CA GLY A 35 -29.69 -60.25 -2.93
C GLY A 35 -29.52 -59.65 -4.37
N LEU A 36 -28.72 -60.16 -5.32
CA LEU A 36 -28.54 -61.56 -5.73
C LEU A 36 -27.25 -61.81 -6.57
N ARG A 37 -27.03 -63.09 -6.88
CA ARG A 37 -26.05 -63.74 -7.80
C ARG A 37 -25.92 -63.11 -9.21
N ALA A 38 -24.91 -63.41 -10.05
CA ALA A 38 -23.54 -63.99 -9.94
C ALA A 38 -22.90 -64.12 -11.35
N THR A 39 -21.61 -64.52 -11.45
CA THR A 39 -20.91 -65.14 -12.63
C THR A 39 -20.76 -64.30 -13.93
N SER A 40 -19.77 -64.50 -14.83
CA SER A 40 -18.47 -65.21 -14.79
C SER A 40 -17.60 -64.92 -16.04
N LEU A 41 -16.26 -64.79 -15.87
CA LEU A 41 -15.14 -65.04 -16.81
C LEU A 41 -15.08 -64.45 -18.26
N ARG A 42 -13.91 -63.79 -18.56
CA ARG A 42 -13.13 -63.75 -19.84
C ARG A 42 -13.85 -63.28 -21.13
N GLY A 43 -13.31 -62.43 -22.01
CA GLY A 43 -11.97 -61.91 -22.26
C GLY A 43 -11.87 -61.37 -23.71
N LEU A 44 -10.74 -60.73 -24.05
CA LEU A 44 -10.34 -60.23 -25.39
C LEU A 44 -11.18 -59.08 -26.01
N GLY A 45 -10.51 -58.16 -26.74
CA GLY A 45 -11.14 -57.31 -27.75
C GLY A 45 -10.82 -55.81 -27.67
N PHE A 46 -10.16 -55.28 -28.70
CA PHE A 46 -9.87 -53.86 -28.92
C PHE A 46 -11.11 -52.96 -29.04
N SER A 47 -11.01 -51.74 -28.50
CA SER A 47 -11.54 -50.46 -29.05
C SER A 47 -10.71 -49.33 -28.41
N ALA A 48 -10.14 -48.37 -29.15
CA ALA A 48 -10.76 -47.35 -30.00
C ALA A 48 -11.39 -46.19 -29.20
N ALA A 49 -11.11 -44.95 -29.62
CA ALA A 49 -11.72 -43.72 -29.09
C ALA A 49 -13.23 -43.67 -29.47
N ASP A 50 -14.09 -42.84 -28.89
CA ASP A 50 -14.05 -41.38 -29.03
C ASP A 50 -14.77 -40.66 -27.85
N PRO A 51 -15.67 -39.64 -27.92
CA PRO A 51 -15.81 -38.66 -26.84
C PRO A 51 -17.18 -38.76 -26.14
N LEU A 52 -17.55 -37.76 -25.33
CA LEU A 52 -18.83 -37.06 -25.52
C LEU A 52 -18.91 -35.74 -24.73
N PHE A 53 -19.24 -34.68 -25.47
CA PHE A 53 -19.64 -33.37 -24.94
C PHE A 53 -21.16 -33.23 -25.10
N SER A 54 -21.75 -32.25 -24.40
CA SER A 54 -23.05 -31.63 -24.72
C SER A 54 -24.39 -32.29 -24.30
N SER A 55 -25.19 -31.47 -23.61
CA SER A 55 -26.67 -31.38 -23.64
C SER A 55 -27.51 -32.48 -22.99
N HIS A 56 -28.34 -32.07 -22.01
CA HIS A 56 -29.71 -31.62 -22.34
C HIS A 56 -30.24 -30.64 -21.26
N VAL A 57 -31.24 -29.83 -21.63
CA VAL A 57 -31.81 -28.73 -20.84
C VAL A 57 -33.32 -28.91 -20.73
N VAL A 58 -33.97 -28.40 -19.66
CA VAL A 58 -35.27 -27.65 -19.66
C VAL A 58 -36.01 -27.71 -18.30
N SER A 59 -36.59 -26.57 -17.91
CA SER A 59 -37.69 -26.37 -16.95
C SER A 59 -37.50 -26.73 -15.46
N LYS A 60 -37.35 -25.66 -14.65
CA LYS A 60 -38.54 -25.18 -13.90
C LYS A 60 -38.46 -23.69 -13.55
N ILE A 61 -39.24 -22.86 -14.23
CA ILE A 61 -39.44 -21.46 -13.86
C ILE A 61 -40.43 -21.40 -12.68
N ARG A 62 -40.08 -20.67 -11.63
CA ARG A 62 -41.07 -20.08 -10.70
C ARG A 62 -40.86 -18.57 -10.69
N SER A 63 -41.89 -17.85 -11.14
CA SER A 63 -41.90 -16.39 -11.15
C SER A 63 -41.91 -15.84 -9.73
N PHE A 64 -40.90 -15.02 -9.40
CA PHE A 64 -40.96 -14.10 -8.28
C PHE A 64 -40.82 -12.68 -8.83
N LYS A 65 -41.92 -11.93 -8.86
CA LYS A 65 -41.88 -10.49 -9.11
C LYS A 65 -41.37 -9.78 -7.86
N SER A 66 -40.20 -9.16 -7.95
CA SER A 66 -39.76 -8.15 -6.98
C SER A 66 -39.52 -6.83 -7.71
N ASN A 67 -40.34 -5.83 -7.42
CA ASN A 67 -40.02 -4.44 -7.79
C ASN A 67 -38.85 -3.97 -6.92
N GLY A 68 -37.72 -3.64 -7.53
CA GLY A 68 -36.54 -3.16 -6.83
C GLY A 68 -35.46 -2.74 -7.82
N ARG A 69 -34.66 -1.73 -7.45
CA ARG A 69 -33.54 -1.21 -8.25
C ARG A 69 -32.72 -2.32 -8.89
N ALA A 70 -32.36 -2.13 -10.16
CA ALA A 70 -31.29 -2.91 -10.78
C ALA A 70 -30.03 -2.85 -9.89
N PRO A 71 -29.34 -3.98 -9.64
CA PRO A 71 -28.11 -3.97 -8.87
C PRO A 71 -27.09 -3.08 -9.58
N ARG A 72 -26.41 -2.20 -8.84
CA ARG A 72 -25.20 -1.55 -9.35
C ARG A 72 -24.24 -2.67 -9.72
N ALA A 73 -23.86 -2.74 -11.00
CA ALA A 73 -22.91 -3.74 -11.44
C ALA A 73 -21.61 -3.57 -10.63
N VAL A 74 -21.19 -4.63 -9.95
CA VAL A 74 -19.86 -4.67 -9.34
C VAL A 74 -18.90 -4.85 -10.50
N VAL A 75 -18.32 -3.74 -10.96
CA VAL A 75 -17.32 -3.72 -12.03
C VAL A 75 -16.21 -4.68 -11.63
N SER A 76 -15.90 -5.63 -12.51
CA SER A 76 -14.88 -6.63 -12.24
C SER A 76 -13.49 -6.00 -12.32
N MET A 77 -12.96 -5.55 -11.18
CA MET A 77 -11.61 -4.97 -11.02
C MET A 77 -10.44 -5.91 -11.40
N ALA A 78 -10.73 -7.07 -12.00
CA ALA A 78 -9.74 -7.93 -12.65
C ALA A 78 -9.29 -7.28 -13.97
N LYS A 79 -8.24 -6.46 -13.88
CA LYS A 79 -7.56 -5.88 -15.04
C LYS A 79 -6.53 -6.87 -15.60
N LYS A 80 -6.36 -6.90 -16.93
CA LYS A 80 -5.33 -7.71 -17.59
C LYS A 80 -3.95 -7.31 -17.10
N SER A 81 -3.10 -8.31 -16.91
CA SER A 81 -1.70 -8.18 -16.51
C SER A 81 -0.77 -8.43 -17.69
N VAL A 82 0.48 -7.97 -17.60
CA VAL A 82 1.59 -8.40 -18.45
C VAL A 82 1.79 -9.93 -18.42
N GLY A 83 1.36 -10.60 -17.33
CA GLY A 83 1.32 -12.06 -17.23
C GLY A 83 0.30 -12.76 -18.13
N ASP A 84 -0.76 -12.04 -18.56
CA ASP A 84 -1.78 -12.56 -19.49
C ASP A 84 -1.34 -12.44 -20.96
N LEU A 85 -0.26 -11.69 -21.23
CA LEU A 85 0.29 -11.51 -22.57
C LEU A 85 1.25 -12.65 -22.94
N THR A 86 1.05 -13.23 -24.13
CA THR A 86 1.90 -14.32 -24.63
C THR A 86 3.26 -13.81 -25.10
N ALA A 87 4.18 -14.73 -25.39
CA ALA A 87 5.45 -14.37 -26.02
C ALA A 87 5.26 -13.77 -27.43
N ALA A 88 4.19 -14.12 -28.15
CA ALA A 88 3.91 -13.56 -29.48
C ALA A 88 3.38 -12.12 -29.41
N ASP A 89 2.67 -11.75 -28.34
CA ASP A 89 2.15 -10.40 -28.12
C ASP A 89 3.24 -9.39 -27.73
N LEU A 90 4.40 -9.89 -27.27
CA LEU A 90 5.49 -9.08 -26.70
C LEU A 90 6.77 -9.08 -27.55
N LYS A 91 7.08 -10.16 -28.29
CA LYS A 91 8.36 -10.24 -29.02
C LYS A 91 8.49 -9.16 -30.09
N GLY A 92 9.61 -8.44 -30.06
CA GLY A 92 9.92 -7.35 -31.00
C GLY A 92 9.12 -6.06 -30.78
N LYS A 93 8.07 -6.08 -29.95
CA LYS A 93 7.19 -4.95 -29.69
C LYS A 93 7.85 -3.88 -28.84
N LYS A 94 7.54 -2.63 -29.13
CA LYS A 94 7.90 -1.44 -28.35
C LYS A 94 6.88 -1.27 -27.22
N VAL A 95 7.31 -1.44 -25.96
CA VAL A 95 6.40 -1.44 -24.80
C VAL A 95 6.63 -0.18 -23.97
N PHE A 96 5.62 0.70 -23.90
CA PHE A 96 5.66 1.84 -23.00
C PHE A 96 5.31 1.36 -21.60
N VAL A 97 6.31 1.35 -20.71
CA VAL A 97 6.15 0.99 -19.31
C VAL A 97 6.14 2.26 -18.48
N ARG A 98 5.04 2.49 -17.74
CA ARG A 98 5.01 3.52 -16.70
C ARG A 98 5.36 2.87 -15.38
N ALA A 99 6.54 3.18 -14.85
CA ALA A 99 6.98 2.73 -13.52
C ALA A 99 6.95 3.90 -12.51
N ASP A 100 6.88 3.61 -11.21
CA ASP A 100 7.19 4.60 -10.18
C ASP A 100 8.65 4.46 -9.75
N LEU A 101 9.51 5.32 -10.31
CA LEU A 101 10.94 5.39 -10.02
C LEU A 101 11.28 6.65 -9.21
N ASN A 102 10.29 7.30 -8.59
CA ASN A 102 10.49 8.47 -7.76
C ASN A 102 11.12 8.06 -6.41
N VAL A 103 12.46 7.99 -6.38
CA VAL A 103 13.30 7.58 -5.24
C VAL A 103 13.95 8.78 -4.53
N PRO A 104 14.25 8.69 -3.22
CA PRO A 104 14.99 9.71 -2.51
C PRO A 104 16.47 9.73 -2.94
N LEU A 105 16.95 10.92 -3.33
CA LEU A 105 18.34 11.19 -3.69
C LEU A 105 19.00 12.16 -2.68
N ASP A 106 20.26 11.91 -2.34
CA ASP A 106 21.06 12.77 -1.47
C ASP A 106 21.48 14.11 -2.16
N GLU A 107 22.42 14.83 -1.56
CA GLU A 107 22.96 16.08 -2.13
C GLU A 107 23.87 15.86 -3.35
N ASN A 108 24.45 14.67 -3.47
CA ASN A 108 25.32 14.23 -4.56
C ASN A 108 24.55 13.51 -5.69
N GLN A 109 23.21 13.48 -5.61
CA GLN A 109 22.30 12.70 -6.47
C GLN A 109 22.47 11.17 -6.35
N LYS A 110 23.08 10.67 -5.29
CA LYS A 110 23.13 9.23 -4.98
C LYS A 110 21.78 8.77 -4.42
N ILE A 111 21.31 7.61 -4.88
CA ILE A 111 20.10 6.97 -4.35
C ILE A 111 20.32 6.55 -2.89
N THR A 112 19.37 6.90 -2.02
CA THR A 112 19.38 6.55 -0.59
C THR A 112 18.46 5.38 -0.25
N ASP A 113 17.36 5.23 -0.99
CA ASP A 113 16.54 4.01 -1.05
C ASP A 113 16.19 3.69 -2.52
N ASP A 114 16.41 2.45 -2.93
CA ASP A 114 16.11 1.90 -4.26
C ASP A 114 14.94 0.90 -4.25
N THR A 115 14.15 0.80 -3.17
CA THR A 115 13.02 -0.13 -3.04
C THR A 115 12.02 -0.01 -4.18
N ARG A 116 11.70 1.23 -4.59
CA ARG A 116 10.84 1.51 -5.75
C ARG A 116 11.42 1.02 -7.08
N ILE A 117 12.75 1.06 -7.24
CA ILE A 117 13.44 0.52 -8.43
C ILE A 117 13.37 -1.01 -8.39
N ARG A 118 13.68 -1.65 -7.25
CA ARG A 118 13.53 -3.10 -7.05
C ARG A 118 12.11 -3.58 -7.35
N ALA A 119 11.09 -2.81 -6.97
CA ALA A 119 9.69 -3.16 -7.14
C ALA A 119 9.26 -3.28 -8.62
N ALA A 120 9.83 -2.47 -9.53
CA ALA A 120 9.53 -2.52 -10.96
C ALA A 120 10.34 -3.58 -11.75
N VAL A 121 11.49 -4.03 -11.21
CA VAL A 121 12.40 -4.98 -11.88
C VAL A 121 11.74 -6.28 -12.37
N PRO A 122 10.79 -6.93 -11.66
CA PRO A 122 10.13 -8.15 -12.13
C PRO A 122 9.39 -7.96 -13.46
N THR A 123 8.60 -6.89 -13.59
CA THR A 123 7.87 -6.53 -14.82
C THR A 123 8.83 -6.31 -15.98
N ILE A 124 9.90 -5.55 -15.73
CA ILE A 124 10.91 -5.22 -16.73
C ILE A 124 11.65 -6.48 -17.21
N LYS A 125 12.10 -7.33 -16.28
CA LYS A 125 12.76 -8.61 -16.63
C LYS A 125 11.85 -9.57 -17.39
N TYR A 126 10.56 -9.61 -17.07
CA TYR A 126 9.61 -10.41 -17.84
C TYR A 126 9.51 -9.92 -19.28
N LEU A 127 9.31 -8.61 -19.50
CA LEU A 127 9.27 -8.02 -20.84
C LEU A 127 10.55 -8.32 -21.64
N ILE A 128 11.73 -8.13 -21.03
CA ILE A 128 13.03 -8.49 -21.63
C ILE A 128 13.06 -9.98 -22.01
N SER A 129 12.63 -10.87 -21.12
CA SER A 129 12.63 -12.33 -21.36
C SER A 129 11.71 -12.79 -22.50
N LYS A 130 10.74 -11.97 -22.90
CA LYS A 130 9.87 -12.22 -24.06
C LYS A 130 10.36 -11.55 -25.35
N GLY A 131 11.51 -10.87 -25.32
CA GLY A 131 12.07 -10.16 -26.48
C GLY A 131 11.42 -8.81 -26.77
N ALA A 132 10.73 -8.21 -25.80
CA ALA A 132 10.17 -6.87 -25.95
C ALA A 132 11.27 -5.79 -25.95
N LYS A 133 10.97 -4.65 -26.55
CA LYS A 133 11.79 -3.43 -26.55
C LYS A 133 11.20 -2.47 -25.52
N VAL A 134 11.82 -2.36 -24.35
CA VAL A 134 11.21 -1.71 -23.18
C VAL A 134 11.50 -0.21 -23.17
N ILE A 135 10.46 0.61 -23.09
CA ILE A 135 10.52 2.06 -22.99
C ILE A 135 10.03 2.45 -21.58
N LEU A 136 10.96 2.69 -20.66
CA LEU A 136 10.67 3.08 -19.28
C LEU A 136 10.38 4.59 -19.20
N SER A 137 9.21 4.92 -18.69
CA SER A 137 8.82 6.28 -18.33
C SER A 137 8.62 6.38 -16.82
N SER A 138 9.03 7.50 -16.23
CA SER A 138 8.70 7.84 -14.86
C SER A 138 8.82 9.33 -14.58
N HIS A 139 8.49 9.70 -13.34
CA HIS A 139 8.66 11.03 -12.78
C HIS A 139 9.68 10.98 -11.65
N LEU A 140 10.32 12.13 -11.39
CA LEU A 140 11.14 12.33 -10.20
C LEU A 140 10.87 13.73 -9.62
N VAL A 141 10.70 13.79 -8.31
CA VAL A 141 10.59 15.01 -7.51
C VAL A 141 11.45 14.86 -6.25
N ARG A 142 12.02 15.94 -5.72
CA ARG A 142 12.59 15.85 -4.36
C ARG A 142 11.46 15.79 -3.34
N GLY A 143 11.19 14.59 -2.83
CA GLY A 143 10.82 14.48 -1.44
C GLY A 143 11.94 15.06 -0.58
N ILE A 144 11.63 15.97 0.34
CA ILE A 144 12.57 16.36 1.39
C ILE A 144 12.51 15.23 2.43
N PHE A 145 13.23 14.14 2.17
CA PHE A 145 13.55 13.18 3.21
C PHE A 145 14.49 13.88 4.20
N LEU A 146 13.96 14.26 5.36
CA LEU A 146 14.75 14.82 6.44
C LEU A 146 15.64 13.72 7.02
N SER A 147 16.86 13.62 6.49
CA SER A 147 17.97 12.96 7.18
C SER A 147 18.01 13.45 8.62
N SER A 148 18.01 12.53 9.58
CA SER A 148 17.92 12.78 11.02
C SER A 148 19.24 13.35 11.58
N SER A 149 19.63 14.53 11.10
CA SER A 149 20.84 15.27 11.44
C SER A 149 20.66 16.77 11.17
N GLY A 150 19.77 17.41 11.95
CA GLY A 150 19.51 18.85 11.88
C GLY A 150 18.02 19.18 11.87
N TYR A 151 17.50 19.68 13.00
CA TYR A 151 16.08 20.02 13.14
C TYR A 151 15.67 21.22 12.28
N ARG A 152 14.79 20.99 11.29
CA ARG A 152 13.78 21.97 10.84
C ARG A 152 12.64 21.30 10.08
N THR A 153 11.58 20.92 10.81
CA THR A 153 10.35 20.37 10.24
C THR A 153 9.63 21.43 9.42
N ILE A 154 9.51 21.22 8.11
CA ILE A 154 8.56 21.94 7.26
C ILE A 154 7.57 20.90 6.74
N LEU A 155 6.34 20.93 7.29
CA LEU A 155 5.26 20.06 6.84
C LEU A 155 4.84 20.43 5.42
N CYS A 156 4.91 19.48 4.50
CA CYS A 156 4.48 19.67 3.12
C CYS A 156 2.97 19.39 3.00
N SER A 157 2.13 20.38 3.33
CA SER A 157 0.72 20.37 2.96
C SER A 157 0.54 20.99 1.57
N GLU A 158 0.05 20.21 0.61
CA GLU A 158 -0.51 20.77 -0.63
C GLU A 158 -1.64 21.78 -0.26
N ASN A 159 -1.82 22.85 -1.06
CA ASN A 159 -2.76 23.97 -0.83
C ASN A 159 -2.47 24.97 0.31
N CYS A 160 -1.28 25.58 0.34
CA CYS A 160 -1.10 26.87 1.03
C CYS A 160 -0.33 27.91 0.20
N PHE A 161 -1.04 28.54 -0.74
CA PHE A 161 -0.63 29.80 -1.39
C PHE A 161 -1.84 30.71 -1.66
N SER A 162 -2.68 30.92 -0.63
CA SER A 162 -3.60 32.06 -0.62
C SER A 162 -2.79 33.36 -0.52
N LYS A 163 -3.26 34.41 -1.17
CA LYS A 163 -2.48 35.63 -1.42
C LYS A 163 -2.42 36.60 -0.22
N GLU A 164 -2.87 36.15 0.96
CA GLU A 164 -3.16 37.00 2.12
C GLU A 164 -2.04 36.99 3.19
N LEU A 165 -1.24 35.92 3.27
CA LEU A 165 -0.14 35.80 4.25
C LEU A 165 1.10 36.67 3.94
N LEU A 166 0.92 37.70 3.12
CA LEU A 166 1.90 38.77 2.85
C LEU A 166 1.47 40.13 3.41
N LEU A 167 0.22 40.29 3.87
CA LEU A 167 -0.32 41.55 4.39
C LEU A 167 -0.21 41.70 5.92
N THR A 168 -0.08 40.60 6.66
CA THR A 168 0.06 40.60 8.13
C THR A 168 1.49 40.82 8.64
N ALA A 169 2.49 40.89 7.74
CA ALA A 169 3.90 41.04 8.10
C ALA A 169 4.38 42.50 8.29
N GLY A 170 3.54 43.50 8.00
CA GLY A 170 3.85 44.92 8.26
C GLY A 170 4.90 45.58 7.35
N PHE A 171 5.44 44.87 6.36
CA PHE A 171 6.40 45.44 5.40
C PHE A 171 5.67 46.16 4.26
N GLY A 172 5.98 47.44 4.06
CA GLY A 172 5.43 48.24 2.98
C GLY A 172 5.90 47.75 1.61
N VAL A 173 4.96 47.63 0.67
CA VAL A 173 5.25 47.20 -0.71
C VAL A 173 5.39 48.41 -1.61
N GLU A 174 6.64 48.81 -1.90
CA GLU A 174 6.94 49.66 -3.06
C GLU A 174 7.78 48.88 -4.08
N ALA A 175 7.45 49.05 -5.36
CA ALA A 175 8.00 48.24 -6.44
C ALA A 175 9.32 48.83 -6.96
N SER A 176 10.44 48.14 -6.70
CA SER A 176 11.69 48.38 -7.41
C SER A 176 12.50 47.07 -7.57
N SER A 177 13.39 47.05 -8.56
CA SER A 177 14.12 45.86 -9.01
C SER A 177 15.19 45.40 -8.02
N TYR A 178 15.26 44.08 -7.76
CA TYR A 178 16.39 43.47 -7.06
C TYR A 178 17.12 42.44 -7.92
N THR A 179 18.38 42.73 -8.23
CA THR A 179 19.32 41.78 -8.84
C THR A 179 19.87 40.85 -7.77
N VAL A 180 19.57 39.55 -7.86
CA VAL A 180 20.18 38.54 -6.98
C VAL A 180 21.59 38.24 -7.48
N VAL A 181 22.59 38.73 -6.76
CA VAL A 181 24.00 38.40 -6.99
C VAL A 181 24.26 36.97 -6.50
N CYS A 182 24.68 36.07 -7.39
CA CYS A 182 25.00 34.68 -7.05
C CYS A 182 26.51 34.52 -6.80
N PRO A 183 26.97 34.19 -5.58
CA PRO A 183 28.39 34.20 -5.22
C PRO A 183 29.12 32.87 -5.48
N TYR A 184 28.83 32.18 -6.59
CA TYR A 184 29.61 31.02 -7.05
C TYR A 184 29.71 30.97 -8.58
N GLU A 185 30.93 31.05 -9.12
CA GLU A 185 31.19 30.85 -10.55
C GLU A 185 31.06 29.36 -10.93
N LEU A 186 29.88 28.96 -11.40
CA LEU A 186 29.72 27.76 -12.21
C LEU A 186 29.28 28.16 -13.61
N LYS A 187 30.20 28.04 -14.57
CA LYS A 187 29.96 28.33 -16.00
C LYS A 187 29.03 27.28 -16.60
N CYS A 188 27.73 27.50 -16.47
CA CYS A 188 26.71 26.77 -17.23
C CYS A 188 26.84 27.10 -18.72
N SER A 189 27.65 26.34 -19.45
CA SER A 189 27.74 26.42 -20.92
C SER A 189 26.37 26.14 -21.53
N LEU A 190 25.73 27.18 -22.02
CA LEU A 190 24.35 27.18 -22.49
C LEU A 190 24.23 26.53 -23.88
N ILE A 191 24.30 25.20 -23.94
CA ILE A 191 24.03 24.44 -25.16
C ILE A 191 22.52 24.40 -25.39
N ILE A 192 22.01 25.34 -26.18
CA ILE A 192 20.59 25.44 -26.54
C ILE A 192 20.25 24.38 -27.59
N PHE A 193 19.85 23.19 -27.15
CA PHE A 193 19.08 22.28 -28.00
C PHE A 193 17.67 22.85 -28.18
N GLN A 194 17.33 23.24 -29.42
CA GLN A 194 16.00 23.72 -29.79
C GLN A 194 14.98 22.58 -29.60
N GLY A 195 14.10 22.72 -28.59
CA GLY A 195 13.03 21.75 -28.29
C GLY A 195 12.78 21.56 -26.80
N ARG A 196 13.80 21.69 -25.94
CA ARG A 196 13.66 21.45 -24.49
C ARG A 196 12.74 22.48 -23.80
N PRO A 197 11.82 22.06 -22.91
CA PRO A 197 10.92 22.96 -22.21
C PRO A 197 11.64 23.85 -21.17
N LYS A 198 11.14 25.08 -21.00
CA LYS A 198 11.61 26.02 -19.97
C LYS A 198 11.18 25.54 -18.57
N GLY A 199 12.01 24.71 -17.95
CA GLY A 199 11.78 24.14 -16.62
C GLY A 199 12.68 22.95 -16.26
N VAL A 200 13.37 22.35 -17.25
CA VAL A 200 14.33 21.25 -17.04
C VAL A 200 15.36 21.66 -15.98
N THR A 201 15.27 21.02 -14.81
CA THR A 201 16.19 21.22 -13.69
C THR A 201 17.05 19.96 -13.57
N PRO A 202 18.39 20.02 -13.76
CA PRO A 202 19.24 18.82 -13.77
C PRO A 202 19.08 17.92 -12.54
N LYS A 203 18.80 18.53 -11.39
CA LYS A 203 18.51 17.94 -10.07
C LYS A 203 17.32 16.97 -10.03
N PHE A 204 16.47 16.96 -11.07
CA PHE A 204 15.33 16.05 -11.22
C PHE A 204 15.44 15.17 -12.48
N SER A 205 16.63 15.05 -13.09
CA SER A 205 16.86 14.10 -14.17
C SER A 205 16.79 12.66 -13.64
N LEU A 206 16.31 11.73 -14.47
CA LEU A 206 16.34 10.29 -14.17
C LEU A 206 17.73 9.66 -14.42
N ALA A 207 18.72 10.43 -14.91
CA ALA A 207 20.08 9.94 -15.17
C ALA A 207 20.77 9.22 -13.99
N PRO A 208 20.64 9.64 -12.70
CA PRO A 208 21.29 8.95 -11.58
C PRO A 208 20.77 7.52 -11.33
N LEU A 209 19.62 7.15 -11.90
CA LEU A 209 19.03 5.82 -11.75
C LEU A 209 19.60 4.79 -12.75
N VAL A 210 20.22 5.25 -13.85
CA VAL A 210 20.72 4.39 -14.93
C VAL A 210 21.71 3.32 -14.44
N PRO A 211 22.69 3.61 -13.55
CA PRO A 211 23.60 2.59 -13.06
C PRO A 211 22.88 1.51 -12.24
N ARG A 212 21.98 1.91 -11.33
CA ARG A 212 21.27 0.98 -10.43
C ARG A 212 20.23 0.14 -11.18
N LEU A 213 19.53 0.72 -12.15
CA LEU A 213 18.69 -0.03 -13.08
C LEU A 213 19.51 -1.04 -13.90
N SER A 214 20.66 -0.63 -14.44
CA SER A 214 21.51 -1.53 -15.24
C SER A 214 22.04 -2.71 -14.42
N GLU A 215 22.51 -2.45 -13.21
CA GLU A 215 22.95 -3.45 -12.23
C GLU A 215 21.82 -4.46 -11.91
N LEU A 216 20.65 -3.96 -11.50
CA LEU A 216 19.53 -4.81 -11.10
C LEU A 216 18.93 -5.61 -12.26
N LEU A 217 18.98 -5.08 -13.50
CA LEU A 217 18.49 -5.75 -14.70
C LEU A 217 19.51 -6.72 -15.30
N GLY A 218 20.81 -6.49 -15.11
CA GLY A 218 21.89 -7.28 -15.71
C GLY A 218 22.22 -6.90 -17.15
N ILE A 219 21.76 -5.74 -17.62
CA ILE A 219 21.98 -5.22 -18.98
C ILE A 219 22.22 -3.70 -18.93
N GLN A 220 22.94 -3.16 -19.91
CA GLN A 220 23.12 -1.70 -20.00
C GLN A 220 21.79 -1.02 -20.37
N VAL A 221 21.27 -0.18 -19.48
CA VAL A 221 20.14 0.71 -19.78
C VAL A 221 20.64 1.91 -20.58
N VAL A 222 19.98 2.19 -21.70
CA VAL A 222 20.16 3.42 -22.48
C VAL A 222 19.28 4.52 -21.87
N LYS A 223 19.72 5.78 -21.86
CA LYS A 223 18.93 6.91 -21.35
C LYS A 223 18.77 7.99 -22.42
N ALA A 224 17.54 8.43 -22.65
CA ALA A 224 17.24 9.58 -23.50
C ALA A 224 17.35 10.89 -22.70
N ASP A 225 17.75 11.98 -23.36
CA ASP A 225 17.83 13.31 -22.74
C ASP A 225 16.51 14.11 -22.78
N ASP A 226 15.45 13.49 -23.32
CA ASP A 226 14.08 14.00 -23.28
C ASP A 226 13.11 12.80 -23.22
N CYS A 227 11.80 13.04 -23.13
CA CYS A 227 10.78 11.99 -23.15
C CYS A 227 9.97 11.91 -24.46
N ILE A 228 10.11 12.89 -25.35
CA ILE A 228 9.46 12.94 -26.68
C ILE A 228 10.39 13.56 -27.74
N GLY A 229 10.07 13.37 -29.02
CA GLY A 229 10.72 14.05 -30.16
C GLY A 229 11.75 13.20 -30.92
N PRO A 230 12.35 13.76 -31.99
CA PRO A 230 13.01 12.97 -33.04
C PRO A 230 14.24 12.18 -32.57
N GLU A 231 14.99 12.68 -31.58
CA GLU A 231 16.12 11.92 -31.02
C GLU A 231 15.66 10.75 -30.13
N VAL A 232 14.52 10.92 -29.43
CA VAL A 232 13.89 9.83 -28.66
C VAL A 232 13.33 8.78 -29.61
N GLU A 233 12.66 9.20 -30.69
CA GLU A 233 12.14 8.31 -31.74
C GLU A 233 13.26 7.49 -32.41
N LYS A 234 14.42 8.10 -32.71
CA LYS A 234 15.61 7.38 -33.20
C LYS A 234 16.14 6.36 -32.20
N LEU A 235 16.25 6.72 -30.91
CA LEU A 235 16.70 5.81 -29.85
C LEU A 235 15.74 4.62 -29.68
N VAL A 236 14.43 4.86 -29.76
CA VAL A 236 13.41 3.81 -29.72
C VAL A 236 13.49 2.90 -30.94
N ALA A 237 13.70 3.45 -32.13
CA ALA A 237 13.84 2.67 -33.36
C ALA A 237 15.10 1.78 -33.36
N SER A 238 16.21 2.27 -32.79
CA SER A 238 17.48 1.53 -32.69
C SER A 238 17.53 0.51 -31.55
N LEU A 239 16.56 0.52 -30.62
CA LEU A 239 16.54 -0.36 -29.46
C LEU A 239 16.44 -1.85 -29.88
N PRO A 240 17.35 -2.75 -29.44
CA PRO A 240 17.29 -4.17 -29.76
C PRO A 240 16.18 -4.91 -29.00
N GLU A 241 15.83 -6.13 -29.42
CA GLU A 241 14.99 -7.03 -28.60
C GLU A 241 15.65 -7.27 -27.24
N GLY A 242 14.90 -7.16 -26.15
CA GLY A 242 15.42 -7.19 -24.79
C GLY A 242 16.15 -5.91 -24.33
N GLY A 243 16.26 -4.90 -25.19
CA GLY A 243 16.82 -3.60 -24.84
C GLY A 243 15.89 -2.76 -23.96
N VAL A 244 16.47 -1.90 -23.13
CA VAL A 244 15.76 -0.97 -22.24
C VAL A 244 16.22 0.46 -22.48
N LEU A 245 15.27 1.34 -22.81
CA LEU A 245 15.45 2.79 -22.88
C LEU A 245 14.73 3.46 -21.71
N LEU A 246 15.44 4.23 -20.90
CA LEU A 246 14.89 5.13 -19.89
C LEU A 246 14.66 6.51 -20.51
N LEU A 247 13.42 6.98 -20.51
CA LEU A 247 13.07 8.34 -20.88
C LEU A 247 13.48 9.33 -19.78
N GLU A 248 13.63 10.60 -20.14
CA GLU A 248 13.79 11.66 -19.15
C GLU A 248 12.48 11.91 -18.37
N ASN A 249 12.58 12.57 -17.21
CA ASN A 249 11.46 12.85 -16.30
C ASN A 249 10.26 13.50 -17.00
N VAL A 250 9.13 12.78 -17.06
CA VAL A 250 7.92 13.22 -17.79
C VAL A 250 7.33 14.54 -17.27
N ARG A 251 7.58 14.89 -16.00
CA ARG A 251 7.13 16.15 -15.38
C ARG A 251 7.97 17.38 -15.76
N PHE A 252 8.97 17.25 -16.64
CA PHE A 252 9.55 18.41 -17.32
C PHE A 252 8.58 19.05 -18.33
N TYR A 253 7.53 18.33 -18.73
CA TYR A 253 6.36 18.87 -19.40
C TYR A 253 5.25 19.14 -18.37
N LYS A 254 4.63 20.32 -18.45
CA LYS A 254 3.46 20.68 -17.62
C LYS A 254 2.18 20.01 -18.13
N GLU A 255 2.26 19.52 -19.36
CA GLU A 255 1.27 18.76 -20.11
C GLU A 255 1.03 17.36 -19.52
N GLU A 256 1.99 16.79 -18.78
CA GLU A 256 1.88 15.53 -18.04
C GLU A 256 0.77 15.59 -16.98
N GLU A 257 0.89 16.51 -16.02
CA GLU A 257 -0.02 16.59 -14.85
C GLU A 257 -1.40 17.12 -15.22
N LYS A 258 -1.52 17.77 -16.40
CA LYS A 258 -2.77 18.20 -17.00
C LYS A 258 -3.46 17.14 -17.87
N ASN A 259 -2.76 16.05 -18.21
CA ASN A 259 -3.26 15.02 -19.12
C ASN A 259 -3.60 15.55 -20.53
N GLU A 260 -2.76 16.43 -21.09
CA GLU A 260 -3.00 17.04 -22.40
C GLU A 260 -2.97 15.97 -23.52
N PRO A 261 -4.05 15.78 -24.32
CA PRO A 261 -4.15 14.67 -25.26
C PRO A 261 -3.02 14.60 -26.30
N GLU A 262 -2.57 15.75 -26.84
CA GLU A 262 -1.48 15.80 -27.82
C GLU A 262 -0.09 15.55 -27.20
N PHE A 263 0.06 15.57 -25.87
CA PHE A 263 1.28 15.11 -25.20
C PHE A 263 1.23 13.60 -24.95
N ALA A 264 0.09 13.09 -24.45
CA ALA A 264 -0.15 11.64 -24.31
C ALA A 264 0.02 10.90 -25.65
N LYS A 265 -0.47 11.48 -26.75
CA LYS A 265 -0.33 10.95 -28.12
C LYS A 265 1.12 10.86 -28.61
N LYS A 266 2.00 11.79 -28.21
CA LYS A 266 3.44 11.77 -28.54
C LYS A 266 4.20 10.71 -27.73
N LEU A 267 3.84 10.52 -26.46
CA LEU A 267 4.33 9.40 -25.65
C LEU A 267 3.88 8.06 -26.23
N ALA A 268 2.65 8.00 -26.76
CA ALA A 268 2.09 6.80 -27.37
C ALA A 268 2.69 6.44 -28.74
N SER A 269 2.93 7.41 -29.64
CA SER A 269 3.35 7.14 -31.04
C SER A 269 4.67 6.39 -31.19
N MET A 270 5.48 6.32 -30.13
CA MET A 270 6.73 5.57 -30.08
C MET A 270 6.57 4.11 -29.62
N ALA A 271 5.44 3.71 -29.04
CA ALA A 271 5.18 2.35 -28.57
C ALA A 271 4.08 1.62 -29.37
N ASP A 272 3.92 0.32 -29.11
CA ASP A 272 2.91 -0.56 -29.70
C ASP A 272 1.86 -0.98 -28.66
N LEU A 273 2.23 -1.07 -27.38
CA LEU A 273 1.36 -1.41 -26.25
C LEU A 273 1.82 -0.74 -24.94
N TYR A 274 0.95 -0.71 -23.94
CA TYR A 274 1.15 -0.02 -22.66
C TYR A 274 1.12 -0.98 -21.46
N VAL A 275 2.03 -0.75 -20.51
CA VAL A 275 2.07 -1.42 -19.20
C VAL A 275 2.13 -0.37 -18.10
N ASN A 276 1.11 -0.31 -17.24
CA ASN A 276 1.15 0.50 -16.02
C ASN A 276 1.64 -0.34 -14.84
N ASP A 277 2.82 -0.01 -14.33
CA ASP A 277 3.43 -0.60 -13.13
C ASP A 277 3.69 0.46 -12.04
N ALA A 278 2.99 1.60 -12.12
CA ALA A 278 3.20 2.77 -11.28
C ALA A 278 2.00 3.05 -10.36
N PHE A 279 1.62 2.06 -9.54
CA PHE A 279 0.45 2.13 -8.66
C PHE A 279 0.38 3.41 -7.82
N GLY A 280 1.51 3.86 -7.25
CA GLY A 280 1.59 5.12 -6.50
C GLY A 280 1.19 6.38 -7.27
N THR A 281 1.25 6.36 -8.60
CA THR A 281 0.74 7.45 -9.47
C THR A 281 -0.61 7.16 -10.12
N ALA A 282 -1.17 5.96 -9.99
CA ALA A 282 -2.42 5.58 -10.66
C ALA A 282 -3.66 6.31 -10.15
N HIS A 283 -3.60 6.93 -8.96
CA HIS A 283 -4.64 7.82 -8.43
C HIS A 283 -4.76 9.14 -9.20
N ARG A 284 -3.72 9.56 -9.95
CA ARG A 284 -3.74 10.79 -10.76
C ARG A 284 -3.94 10.46 -12.24
N ALA A 285 -4.93 11.11 -12.85
CA ALA A 285 -5.13 11.09 -14.30
C ALA A 285 -4.11 12.01 -14.97
N HIS A 286 -2.93 11.49 -15.30
CA HIS A 286 -1.87 12.17 -16.04
C HIS A 286 -1.74 11.60 -17.45
N ALA A 287 -1.03 12.32 -18.34
CA ALA A 287 -0.77 11.85 -19.70
C ALA A 287 -0.08 10.49 -19.73
N SER A 288 0.96 10.29 -18.91
CA SER A 288 1.72 9.03 -18.85
C SER A 288 1.10 7.92 -18.00
N THR A 289 0.00 8.16 -17.27
CA THR A 289 -0.68 7.15 -16.43
C THR A 289 -2.05 6.73 -16.96
N GLU A 290 -2.79 7.67 -17.55
CA GLU A 290 -4.15 7.49 -18.09
C GLU A 290 -4.20 7.87 -19.58
N GLY A 291 -3.63 9.02 -19.97
CA GLY A 291 -3.80 9.57 -21.32
C GLY A 291 -3.32 8.65 -22.45
N VAL A 292 -2.18 7.98 -22.24
CA VAL A 292 -1.60 7.04 -23.22
C VAL A 292 -2.49 5.85 -23.56
N THR A 293 -3.40 5.43 -22.66
CA THR A 293 -4.27 4.24 -22.89
C THR A 293 -5.33 4.47 -23.97
N LYS A 294 -5.60 5.74 -24.31
CA LYS A 294 -6.48 6.15 -25.41
C LYS A 294 -5.86 5.91 -26.79
N PHE A 295 -4.55 5.66 -26.83
CA PHE A 295 -3.76 5.51 -28.05
C PHE A 295 -3.02 4.16 -28.14
N LEU A 296 -2.66 3.56 -26.99
CA LEU A 296 -1.97 2.26 -26.90
C LEU A 296 -2.91 1.15 -26.46
N LYS A 297 -3.02 0.09 -27.27
CA LYS A 297 -3.72 -1.15 -26.92
C LYS A 297 -2.91 -2.40 -27.31
N PRO A 298 -2.80 -3.42 -26.44
CA PRO A 298 -3.40 -3.50 -25.10
C PRO A 298 -2.77 -2.54 -24.08
N SER A 299 -3.53 -2.25 -23.03
CA SER A 299 -3.17 -1.43 -21.87
C SER A 299 -3.32 -2.29 -20.60
N VAL A 300 -2.22 -2.82 -20.08
CA VAL A 300 -2.24 -3.83 -18.99
C VAL A 300 -1.54 -3.36 -17.72
N ALA A 301 -1.78 -4.04 -16.60
CA ALA A 301 -1.02 -3.90 -15.36
C ALA A 301 0.37 -4.57 -15.49
N GLY A 302 1.39 -3.97 -14.88
CA GLY A 302 2.61 -4.70 -14.52
C GLY A 302 2.41 -5.49 -13.21
N PHE A 303 3.43 -6.27 -12.80
CA PHE A 303 3.30 -7.15 -11.63
C PHE A 303 3.25 -6.40 -10.29
N LEU A 304 3.84 -5.21 -10.18
CA LEU A 304 3.70 -4.39 -8.97
C LEU A 304 2.26 -3.88 -8.86
N LEU A 305 1.73 -3.30 -9.94
CA LEU A 305 0.36 -2.78 -9.94
C LEU A 305 -0.68 -3.90 -9.78
N GLN A 306 -0.46 -5.07 -10.39
CA GLN A 306 -1.29 -6.25 -10.15
C GLN A 306 -1.27 -6.66 -8.67
N LYS A 307 -0.09 -6.82 -8.06
CA LYS A 307 0.03 -7.21 -6.64
C LYS A 307 -0.67 -6.22 -5.71
N GLU A 308 -0.52 -4.91 -5.96
CA GLU A 308 -1.18 -3.87 -5.18
C GLU A 308 -2.72 -3.99 -5.26
N LEU A 309 -3.29 -4.30 -6.44
CA LEU A 309 -4.73 -4.55 -6.60
C LEU A 309 -5.19 -5.86 -5.95
N ASP A 310 -4.43 -6.95 -6.09
CA ASP A 310 -4.78 -8.25 -5.50
C ASP A 310 -4.90 -8.17 -3.96
N TYR A 311 -4.02 -7.40 -3.31
CA TYR A 311 -4.10 -7.14 -1.87
C TYR A 311 -5.14 -6.07 -1.51
N LEU A 312 -5.10 -4.88 -2.12
CA LEU A 312 -5.91 -3.73 -1.68
C LEU A 312 -7.37 -3.75 -2.18
N VAL A 313 -7.63 -4.40 -3.33
CA VAL A 313 -9.01 -4.68 -3.79
C VAL A 313 -9.42 -6.07 -3.33
N GLY A 314 -8.65 -7.10 -3.69
CA GLY A 314 -9.02 -8.50 -3.44
C GLY A 314 -9.11 -8.83 -1.96
N ALA A 315 -7.98 -8.81 -1.25
CA ALA A 315 -7.91 -9.23 0.15
C ALA A 315 -8.60 -8.30 1.16
N VAL A 316 -8.99 -7.07 0.77
CA VAL A 316 -9.77 -6.14 1.60
C VAL A 316 -11.28 -6.19 1.29
N SER A 317 -11.68 -6.46 0.04
CA SER A 317 -13.10 -6.57 -0.33
C SER A 317 -13.69 -7.96 -0.08
N ASN A 318 -12.85 -9.01 -0.13
CA ASN A 318 -13.21 -10.36 0.26
C ASN A 318 -12.16 -10.95 1.23
N PRO A 319 -12.06 -10.42 2.46
CA PRO A 319 -11.03 -10.80 3.42
C PRO A 319 -11.29 -12.19 4.02
N LYS A 320 -10.21 -12.86 4.45
CA LYS A 320 -10.33 -13.99 5.38
C LYS A 320 -10.75 -13.42 6.75
N ARG A 321 -11.84 -13.92 7.32
CA ARG A 321 -12.35 -13.45 8.62
C ARG A 321 -11.80 -14.30 9.80
N PRO A 322 -11.58 -13.72 10.99
CA PRO A 322 -11.81 -12.32 11.34
C PRO A 322 -10.84 -11.34 10.65
N PHE A 323 -11.38 -10.25 10.12
CA PHE A 323 -10.65 -9.16 9.48
C PHE A 323 -10.50 -8.00 10.45
N ALA A 324 -9.27 -7.65 10.82
CA ALA A 324 -8.99 -6.44 11.59
C ALA A 324 -8.46 -5.31 10.70
N ALA A 325 -8.86 -4.09 11.03
CA ALA A 325 -8.23 -2.87 10.55
C ALA A 325 -7.55 -2.14 11.71
N ILE A 326 -6.38 -1.55 11.44
CA ILE A 326 -5.65 -0.67 12.35
C ILE A 326 -5.50 0.68 11.66
N VAL A 327 -6.09 1.74 12.22
CA VAL A 327 -6.01 3.10 11.67
C VAL A 327 -5.42 4.04 12.70
N GLY A 328 -4.38 4.79 12.31
CA GLY A 328 -3.70 5.72 13.19
C GLY A 328 -3.20 6.98 12.49
N GLY A 329 -2.21 7.63 13.11
CA GLY A 329 -1.77 8.98 12.74
C GLY A 329 -2.46 10.09 13.53
N SER A 330 -2.26 11.33 13.12
CA SER A 330 -2.52 12.51 13.96
C SER A 330 -3.92 13.13 13.84
N LYS A 331 -4.66 12.91 12.75
CA LYS A 331 -5.91 13.63 12.46
C LYS A 331 -7.03 12.71 11.98
N VAL A 332 -8.20 12.80 12.62
CA VAL A 332 -9.45 12.13 12.18
C VAL A 332 -9.83 12.61 10.78
N SER A 333 -9.72 13.90 10.52
CA SER A 333 -10.02 14.51 9.21
C SER A 333 -9.28 13.85 8.03
N SER A 334 -8.06 13.36 8.26
CA SER A 334 -7.24 12.68 7.25
C SER A 334 -7.56 11.20 7.04
N LYS A 335 -8.47 10.62 7.84
CA LYS A 335 -8.79 9.18 7.87
C LYS A 335 -10.28 8.86 7.78
N ILE A 336 -11.16 9.86 7.61
CA ILE A 336 -12.63 9.69 7.64
C ILE A 336 -13.06 8.60 6.65
N GLY A 337 -12.78 8.76 5.35
CA GLY A 337 -13.22 7.82 4.31
C GLY A 337 -12.64 6.42 4.49
N VAL A 338 -11.42 6.32 5.02
CA VAL A 338 -10.75 5.05 5.32
C VAL A 338 -11.47 4.31 6.43
N ILE A 339 -11.76 4.99 7.56
CA ILE A 339 -12.55 4.41 8.65
C ILE A 339 -13.96 4.07 8.17
N GLU A 340 -14.61 4.96 7.45
CA GLU A 340 -15.98 4.74 6.97
C GLU A 340 -16.11 3.53 6.04
N SER A 341 -15.14 3.33 5.13
CA SER A 341 -15.06 2.19 4.22
C SER A 341 -14.67 0.89 4.93
N LEU A 342 -13.77 0.95 5.92
CA LEU A 342 -13.36 -0.21 6.69
C LEU A 342 -14.46 -0.66 7.67
N LEU A 343 -15.27 0.25 8.21
CA LEU A 343 -16.47 -0.06 9.00
C LEU A 343 -17.54 -0.82 8.20
N GLU A 344 -17.53 -0.79 6.86
CA GLU A 344 -18.39 -1.65 6.03
C GLU A 344 -17.83 -3.07 5.82
N LYS A 345 -16.59 -3.34 6.25
CA LYS A 345 -15.80 -4.52 5.83
C LYS A 345 -15.19 -5.33 6.98
N CYS A 346 -14.57 -4.68 7.96
CA CYS A 346 -13.85 -5.34 9.07
C CYS A 346 -14.77 -5.87 10.17
N ASP A 347 -14.29 -6.86 10.92
CA ASP A 347 -14.93 -7.37 12.14
C ASP A 347 -14.41 -6.61 13.38
N ILE A 348 -13.16 -6.13 13.33
CA ILE A 348 -12.46 -5.42 14.40
C ILE A 348 -11.82 -4.15 13.81
N LEU A 349 -11.94 -3.01 14.49
CA LEU A 349 -11.27 -1.75 14.14
C LEU A 349 -10.48 -1.22 15.35
N LEU A 350 -9.16 -1.24 15.25
CA LEU A 350 -8.25 -0.65 16.24
C LEU A 350 -7.93 0.79 15.81
N LEU A 351 -8.11 1.77 16.70
CA LEU A 351 -7.69 3.15 16.47
C LEU A 351 -6.48 3.52 17.34
N GLY A 352 -5.54 4.30 16.80
CA GLY A 352 -4.34 4.75 17.51
C GLY A 352 -3.82 6.11 17.02
N GLY A 353 -2.65 6.53 17.50
CA GLY A 353 -2.06 7.82 17.15
C GLY A 353 -2.81 9.01 17.76
N GLY A 354 -2.41 10.23 17.43
CA GLY A 354 -3.01 11.46 17.96
C GLY A 354 -4.51 11.61 17.69
N MET A 355 -5.06 10.93 16.69
CA MET A 355 -6.49 11.06 16.36
C MET A 355 -7.44 10.49 17.42
N ILE A 356 -6.98 9.63 18.35
CA ILE A 356 -7.83 9.04 19.40
C ILE A 356 -8.36 10.09 20.40
N PHE A 357 -7.64 11.19 20.63
CA PHE A 357 -8.03 12.18 21.63
C PHE A 357 -9.29 12.96 21.23
N THR A 358 -9.57 13.09 19.93
CA THR A 358 -10.87 13.56 19.42
C THR A 358 -12.02 12.62 19.80
N PHE A 359 -11.81 11.28 19.77
CA PHE A 359 -12.81 10.31 20.21
C PHE A 359 -13.02 10.34 21.74
N TYR A 360 -11.95 10.46 22.52
CA TYR A 360 -12.06 10.59 23.98
C TYR A 360 -12.74 11.90 24.40
N LYS A 361 -12.41 13.02 23.74
CA LYS A 361 -13.07 14.32 23.95
C LYS A 361 -14.57 14.23 23.62
N ALA A 362 -14.94 13.56 22.52
CA ALA A 362 -16.34 13.33 22.15
C ALA A 362 -17.09 12.42 23.15
N GLN A 363 -16.37 11.55 23.87
CA GLN A 363 -16.89 10.75 24.99
C GLN A 363 -16.92 11.52 26.33
N GLY A 364 -16.52 12.80 26.36
CA GLY A 364 -16.52 13.65 27.55
C GLY A 364 -15.30 13.47 28.47
N LEU A 365 -14.23 12.79 28.01
CA LEU A 365 -13.01 12.59 28.79
C LEU A 365 -12.08 13.80 28.72
N THR A 366 -11.34 14.05 29.80
CA THR A 366 -10.21 15.00 29.81
C THR A 366 -9.01 14.42 29.08
N VAL A 367 -8.47 15.19 28.13
CA VAL A 367 -7.34 14.80 27.28
C VAL A 367 -6.12 15.70 27.44
N GLY A 368 -6.10 16.55 28.48
CA GLY A 368 -5.04 17.52 28.74
C GLY A 368 -4.77 18.42 27.54
N SER A 369 -3.51 18.47 27.11
CA SER A 369 -3.02 19.22 25.95
C SER A 369 -2.80 18.34 24.70
N SER A 370 -3.48 17.19 24.62
CA SER A 370 -3.41 16.29 23.47
C SER A 370 -4.11 16.85 22.22
N LEU A 371 -3.75 16.35 21.04
CA LEU A 371 -4.27 16.85 19.76
C LEU A 371 -5.75 16.49 19.54
N VAL A 372 -6.62 17.50 19.44
CA VAL A 372 -8.06 17.36 19.22
C VAL A 372 -8.49 18.16 17.98
N GLU A 373 -9.38 17.58 17.18
CA GLU A 373 -10.13 18.29 16.13
C GLU A 373 -11.53 18.61 16.66
N GLU A 374 -11.68 19.75 17.33
CA GLU A 374 -12.94 20.16 18.02
C GLU A 374 -14.12 20.28 17.03
N ASP A 375 -13.85 20.56 15.75
CA ASP A 375 -14.82 20.59 14.65
C ASP A 375 -15.15 19.19 14.08
N LYS A 376 -14.71 18.11 14.75
CA LYS A 376 -14.90 16.71 14.37
C LYS A 376 -15.44 15.82 15.50
N LEU A 377 -15.84 16.39 16.65
CA LEU A 377 -16.40 15.62 17.78
C LEU A 377 -17.69 14.88 17.40
N ASP A 378 -18.65 15.56 16.77
CA ASP A 378 -19.90 14.94 16.32
C ASP A 378 -19.66 13.77 15.35
N LEU A 379 -18.64 13.91 14.49
CA LEU A 379 -18.23 12.84 13.57
C LEU A 379 -17.60 11.66 14.33
N ALA A 380 -16.76 11.91 15.33
CA ALA A 380 -16.19 10.85 16.17
C ALA A 380 -17.28 10.06 16.90
N THR A 381 -18.30 10.75 17.46
CA THR A 381 -19.52 10.12 18.00
C THR A 381 -20.25 9.30 16.94
N THR A 382 -20.53 9.89 15.78
CA THR A 382 -21.21 9.21 14.65
C THR A 382 -20.48 7.94 14.21
N LEU A 383 -19.14 7.94 14.19
CA LEU A 383 -18.33 6.76 13.83
C LEU A 383 -18.38 5.65 14.89
N LEU A 384 -18.39 6.01 16.17
CA LEU A 384 -18.58 5.07 17.28
C LEU A 384 -19.99 4.42 17.24
N GLU A 385 -21.02 5.18 16.87
CA GLU A 385 -22.37 4.68 16.67
C GLU A 385 -22.48 3.80 15.42
N LYS A 386 -21.88 4.20 14.29
CA LYS A 386 -21.82 3.42 13.05
C LYS A 386 -21.15 2.06 13.27
N ALA A 387 -20.09 2.00 14.08
CA ALA A 387 -19.43 0.74 14.45
C ALA A 387 -20.38 -0.18 15.25
N LYS A 388 -21.00 0.34 16.32
CA LYS A 388 -21.98 -0.41 17.14
C LYS A 388 -23.15 -0.92 16.29
N ALA A 389 -23.72 -0.08 15.43
CA ALA A 389 -24.85 -0.41 14.55
C ALA A 389 -24.53 -1.50 13.51
N LYS A 390 -23.24 -1.72 13.20
CA LYS A 390 -22.76 -2.80 12.30
C LYS A 390 -22.20 -4.01 13.05
N GLY A 391 -22.12 -3.97 14.38
CA GLY A 391 -21.50 -5.03 15.18
C GLY A 391 -19.96 -5.08 15.08
N VAL A 392 -19.31 -4.03 14.59
CA VAL A 392 -17.85 -3.96 14.48
C VAL A 392 -17.25 -3.72 15.87
N SER A 393 -16.26 -4.52 16.25
CA SER A 393 -15.51 -4.34 17.49
C SER A 393 -14.50 -3.18 17.34
N LEU A 394 -14.97 -1.95 17.56
CA LEU A 394 -14.12 -0.76 17.58
C LEU A 394 -13.46 -0.64 18.95
N LEU A 395 -12.12 -0.75 18.98
CA LEU A 395 -11.30 -0.63 20.18
C LEU A 395 -10.49 0.66 20.16
N LEU A 396 -10.59 1.42 21.25
CA LEU A 396 -9.69 2.53 21.58
C LEU A 396 -8.68 2.07 22.64
N PRO A 397 -7.50 2.70 22.74
CA PRO A 397 -6.58 2.46 23.85
C PRO A 397 -7.25 2.70 25.21
N SER A 398 -6.88 1.89 26.21
CA SER A 398 -7.31 2.03 27.61
C SER A 398 -6.34 2.86 28.45
N ASP A 399 -5.08 2.90 28.02
CA ASP A 399 -3.96 3.64 28.60
C ASP A 399 -3.09 4.28 27.51
N VAL A 400 -2.38 5.34 27.85
CA VAL A 400 -1.56 6.14 26.94
C VAL A 400 -0.25 6.56 27.61
N VAL A 401 0.81 6.67 26.80
CA VAL A 401 2.06 7.32 27.21
C VAL A 401 1.90 8.81 26.98
N ILE A 402 1.94 9.59 28.07
CA ILE A 402 1.81 11.04 28.06
C ILE A 402 3.15 11.72 28.34
N ALA A 403 3.33 12.93 27.81
CA ALA A 403 4.51 13.76 27.96
C ALA A 403 4.17 15.20 28.37
N ASP A 404 5.13 15.89 28.98
CA ASP A 404 5.05 17.32 29.35
C ASP A 404 5.37 18.29 28.19
N LYS A 405 6.00 17.80 27.13
CA LYS A 405 6.28 18.54 25.88
C LYS A 405 6.41 17.61 24.68
N PHE A 406 6.23 18.15 23.48
CA PHE A 406 6.49 17.43 22.22
C PHE A 406 7.99 17.41 21.90
N ALA A 407 8.76 16.53 22.56
CA ALA A 407 10.20 16.38 22.32
C ALA A 407 10.74 14.99 22.72
N PRO A 408 11.85 14.50 22.14
CA PRO A 408 12.45 13.21 22.53
C PRO A 408 12.87 13.17 24.00
N ASP A 409 13.30 14.30 24.55
CA ASP A 409 13.81 14.45 25.92
C ASP A 409 12.71 14.75 26.96
N ALA A 410 11.43 14.80 26.55
CA ALA A 410 10.29 15.09 27.43
C ALA A 410 10.19 14.14 28.63
N ASN A 411 9.67 14.63 29.76
CA ASN A 411 9.29 13.76 30.87
C ASN A 411 8.04 12.98 30.46
N SER A 412 8.04 11.66 30.67
CA SER A 412 6.92 10.81 30.26
C SER A 412 6.44 9.87 31.37
N LYS A 413 5.16 9.49 31.31
CA LYS A 413 4.54 8.49 32.18
C LYS A 413 3.35 7.84 31.47
N THR A 414 2.99 6.62 31.87
CA THR A 414 1.74 5.99 31.44
C THR A 414 0.59 6.42 32.36
N VAL A 415 -0.57 6.71 31.79
CA VAL A 415 -1.83 6.93 32.52
C VAL A 415 -2.99 6.24 31.82
N PRO A 416 -4.09 5.89 32.52
CA PRO A 416 -5.36 5.57 31.87
C PRO A 416 -5.81 6.69 30.94
N ALA A 417 -6.43 6.35 29.81
CA ALA A 417 -6.89 7.33 28.81
C ALA A 417 -7.94 8.32 29.35
N SER A 418 -8.63 7.97 30.43
CA SER A 418 -9.57 8.83 31.17
C SER A 418 -8.92 9.72 32.24
N ALA A 419 -7.60 9.74 32.36
CA ALA A 419 -6.86 10.38 33.46
C ALA A 419 -5.64 11.20 32.97
N ILE A 420 -5.73 11.79 31.77
CA ILE A 420 -4.68 12.65 31.19
C ILE A 420 -4.71 14.01 31.91
N PRO A 421 -3.64 14.43 32.62
CA PRO A 421 -3.62 15.71 33.34
C PRO A 421 -3.48 16.93 32.42
N ASP A 422 -3.95 18.08 32.89
CA ASP A 422 -3.73 19.35 32.20
C ASP A 422 -2.24 19.66 32.00
N GLY A 423 -1.91 20.22 30.83
CA GLY A 423 -0.53 20.47 30.41
C GLY A 423 0.22 19.24 29.88
N TRP A 424 -0.32 18.03 30.03
CA TRP A 424 0.26 16.81 29.47
C TRP A 424 -0.46 16.39 28.18
N MET A 425 0.29 15.81 27.24
CA MET A 425 -0.22 15.35 25.93
C MET A 425 0.11 13.88 25.70
N GLY A 426 -0.84 13.09 25.19
CA GLY A 426 -0.62 11.69 24.81
C GLY A 426 0.11 11.58 23.47
N LEU A 427 1.20 10.81 23.44
CA LEU A 427 2.09 10.68 22.28
C LEU A 427 2.28 9.23 21.79
N ASP A 428 1.88 8.22 22.56
CA ASP A 428 1.84 6.80 22.14
C ASP A 428 0.79 6.02 22.95
N ILE A 429 0.43 4.83 22.50
CA ILE A 429 -0.47 3.92 23.23
C ILE A 429 0.26 3.23 24.40
N GLY A 430 -0.44 2.98 25.50
CA GLY A 430 0.14 2.37 26.69
C GLY A 430 0.26 0.83 26.61
N PRO A 431 1.01 0.20 27.53
CA PRO A 431 1.26 -1.24 27.55
C PRO A 431 -0.01 -2.11 27.65
N GLU A 432 -1.03 -1.72 28.41
CA GLU A 432 -2.26 -2.52 28.49
C GLU A 432 -3.08 -2.42 27.18
N SER A 433 -3.01 -1.29 26.49
CA SER A 433 -3.58 -1.11 25.14
C SER A 433 -2.83 -1.92 24.09
N VAL A 434 -1.49 -1.90 24.11
CA VAL A 434 -0.64 -2.76 23.26
C VAL A 434 -0.99 -4.23 23.43
N LYS A 435 -1.14 -4.68 24.67
CA LYS A 435 -1.56 -6.04 25.03
C LYS A 435 -2.96 -6.35 24.50
N THR A 436 -3.96 -5.53 24.83
CA THR A 436 -5.36 -5.70 24.39
C THR A 436 -5.47 -5.75 22.86
N PHE A 437 -4.76 -4.86 22.16
CA PHE A 437 -4.70 -4.86 20.69
C PHE A 437 -4.01 -6.11 20.15
N SER A 438 -2.92 -6.56 20.78
CA SER A 438 -2.20 -7.78 20.38
C SER A 438 -3.02 -9.06 20.61
N GLU A 439 -3.82 -9.12 21.66
CA GLU A 439 -4.76 -10.21 21.94
C GLU A 439 -5.88 -10.24 20.90
N ALA A 440 -6.49 -9.09 20.58
CA ALA A 440 -7.51 -8.97 19.53
C ALA A 440 -6.97 -9.39 18.15
N LEU A 441 -5.80 -8.88 17.75
CA LEU A 441 -5.12 -9.25 16.50
C LEU A 441 -4.76 -10.75 16.45
N GLY A 442 -4.51 -11.39 17.60
CA GLY A 442 -4.26 -12.83 17.72
C GLY A 442 -5.41 -13.72 17.24
N THR A 443 -6.62 -13.18 17.08
CA THR A 443 -7.81 -13.91 16.58
C THR A 443 -8.00 -13.86 15.06
N THR A 444 -7.21 -13.04 14.36
CA THR A 444 -7.50 -12.60 12.98
C THR A 444 -6.95 -13.54 11.90
N GLN A 445 -7.44 -13.37 10.67
CA GLN A 445 -6.98 -14.07 9.46
C GLN A 445 -6.58 -13.11 8.32
N THR A 446 -7.11 -11.88 8.33
CA THR A 446 -6.56 -10.73 7.59
C THR A 446 -6.39 -9.56 8.56
N VAL A 447 -5.32 -8.78 8.41
CA VAL A 447 -5.11 -7.48 9.05
C VAL A 447 -4.65 -6.46 8.03
N ILE A 448 -5.19 -5.24 8.09
CA ILE A 448 -4.64 -4.06 7.41
C ILE A 448 -4.22 -2.98 8.40
N TRP A 449 -3.08 -2.32 8.17
CA TRP A 449 -2.58 -1.23 9.02
C TRP A 449 -2.29 0.04 8.20
N ASN A 450 -2.83 1.17 8.64
CA ASN A 450 -2.60 2.50 8.05
C ASN A 450 -2.48 3.62 9.11
N GLY A 451 -1.25 4.04 9.38
CA GLY A 451 -0.90 5.14 10.31
C GLY A 451 -0.39 4.65 11.68
N PRO A 452 0.67 5.25 12.25
CA PRO A 452 1.32 4.79 13.48
C PRO A 452 0.45 4.99 14.73
N MET A 453 0.80 4.29 15.80
CA MET A 453 0.11 4.35 17.10
C MET A 453 0.59 5.51 17.98
N GLY A 454 1.75 6.08 17.67
CA GLY A 454 2.37 7.18 18.40
C GLY A 454 3.39 7.95 17.54
N VAL A 455 4.13 8.87 18.17
CA VAL A 455 5.19 9.69 17.56
C VAL A 455 6.47 8.85 17.44
N PHE A 456 6.44 7.88 16.53
CA PHE A 456 7.48 6.85 16.36
C PHE A 456 8.85 7.38 15.91
N GLU A 457 8.92 8.64 15.48
CA GLU A 457 10.14 9.40 15.23
C GLU A 457 10.96 9.64 16.52
N PHE A 458 10.29 9.62 17.68
CA PHE A 458 10.92 9.72 19.00
C PHE A 458 10.84 8.34 19.70
N ASP A 459 11.97 7.70 19.98
CA ASP A 459 11.99 6.29 20.44
C ASP A 459 11.17 6.03 21.73
N LYS A 460 11.07 7.05 22.60
CA LYS A 460 10.24 7.08 23.81
C LYS A 460 8.73 6.92 23.54
N PHE A 461 8.28 7.26 22.33
CA PHE A 461 6.89 7.23 21.87
C PHE A 461 6.72 6.37 20.59
N ALA A 462 7.70 5.50 20.32
CA ALA A 462 7.64 4.49 19.27
C ALA A 462 7.13 3.14 19.76
N ILE A 463 7.20 2.86 21.07
CA ILE A 463 7.05 1.53 21.68
C ILE A 463 5.76 0.83 21.25
N GLY A 464 4.61 1.52 21.26
CA GLY A 464 3.32 0.99 20.84
C GLY A 464 3.26 0.74 19.33
N THR A 465 3.85 1.62 18.53
CA THR A 465 3.99 1.46 17.07
C THR A 465 4.88 0.26 16.73
N GLU A 466 6.01 0.10 17.43
CA GLU A 466 6.90 -1.05 17.27
C GLU A 466 6.26 -2.35 17.71
N ALA A 467 5.48 -2.34 18.80
CA ALA A 467 4.80 -3.53 19.31
C ALA A 467 3.74 -4.03 18.32
N ILE A 468 2.97 -3.13 17.70
CA ILE A 468 2.05 -3.50 16.62
C ILE A 468 2.83 -4.03 15.40
N ALA A 469 3.92 -3.39 14.98
CA ALA A 469 4.76 -3.89 13.88
C ALA A 469 5.29 -5.32 14.15
N LYS A 470 5.84 -5.56 15.35
CA LYS A 470 6.34 -6.88 15.79
C LYS A 470 5.20 -7.91 15.89
N LYS A 471 4.00 -7.50 16.33
CA LYS A 471 2.84 -8.39 16.43
C LYS A 471 2.30 -8.79 15.05
N LEU A 472 2.26 -7.86 14.10
CA LEU A 472 1.87 -8.17 12.72
C LEU A 472 2.83 -9.19 12.11
N ALA A 473 4.15 -8.97 12.24
CA ALA A 473 5.18 -9.90 11.77
C ALA A 473 5.04 -11.33 12.34
N GLU A 474 4.72 -11.46 13.64
CA GLU A 474 4.43 -12.75 14.29
C GLU A 474 3.21 -13.46 13.65
N LEU A 475 2.20 -12.70 13.23
CA LEU A 475 0.99 -13.21 12.58
C LEU A 475 1.24 -13.53 11.09
N SER A 476 2.05 -12.74 10.38
CA SER A 476 2.50 -13.03 9.01
C SER A 476 3.21 -14.38 8.94
N GLY A 477 4.13 -14.65 9.88
CA GLY A 477 4.83 -15.93 10.02
C GLY A 477 3.91 -17.12 10.37
N LYS A 478 2.66 -16.86 10.79
CA LYS A 478 1.61 -17.86 11.04
C LYS A 478 0.61 -17.99 9.88
N GLY A 479 0.84 -17.29 8.76
CA GLY A 479 -0.02 -17.34 7.57
C GLY A 479 -1.24 -16.39 7.59
N VAL A 480 -1.30 -15.46 8.54
CA VAL A 480 -2.29 -14.37 8.55
C VAL A 480 -1.93 -13.36 7.48
N THR A 481 -2.90 -12.98 6.65
CA THR A 481 -2.69 -11.96 5.61
C THR A 481 -2.45 -10.60 6.27
N THR A 482 -1.28 -10.02 6.11
CA THR A 482 -0.88 -8.75 6.75
C THR A 482 -0.54 -7.69 5.69
N ILE A 483 -1.28 -6.59 5.68
CA ILE A 483 -1.20 -5.53 4.66
C ILE A 483 -0.80 -4.22 5.34
N ILE A 484 0.34 -3.65 4.96
CA ILE A 484 0.83 -2.36 5.43
C ILE A 484 0.59 -1.30 4.36
N GLY A 485 0.01 -0.15 4.72
CA GLY A 485 -0.23 0.95 3.78
C GLY A 485 -0.09 2.33 4.41
N GLY A 486 0.21 3.34 3.59
CA GLY A 486 0.57 4.69 4.03
C GLY A 486 2.02 4.79 4.50
N GLY A 487 2.73 5.85 4.07
CA GLY A 487 4.19 5.95 4.18
C GLY A 487 4.73 5.79 5.60
N ASP A 488 4.05 6.38 6.59
CA ASP A 488 4.48 6.35 7.99
C ASP A 488 4.47 4.93 8.58
N SER A 489 3.48 4.09 8.21
CA SER A 489 3.44 2.68 8.61
C SER A 489 4.49 1.83 7.88
N VAL A 490 4.84 2.19 6.64
CA VAL A 490 5.95 1.54 5.91
C VAL A 490 7.28 1.86 6.59
N ALA A 491 7.56 3.14 6.84
CA ALA A 491 8.75 3.59 7.56
C ALA A 491 8.85 2.99 8.98
N ALA A 492 7.71 2.76 9.65
CA ALA A 492 7.67 2.08 10.95
C ALA A 492 8.09 0.60 10.87
N VAL A 493 7.59 -0.19 9.90
CA VAL A 493 8.00 -1.61 9.76
C VAL A 493 9.45 -1.75 9.26
N GLU A 494 9.94 -0.78 8.49
CA GLU A 494 11.34 -0.67 8.06
C GLU A 494 12.26 -0.32 9.24
N LYS A 495 11.94 0.71 10.05
CA LYS A 495 12.68 1.07 11.29
C LYS A 495 12.81 -0.12 12.26
N VAL A 496 11.77 -0.95 12.34
CA VAL A 496 11.71 -2.13 13.22
C VAL A 496 12.40 -3.36 12.61
N GLY A 497 12.79 -3.33 11.33
CA GLY A 497 13.47 -4.44 10.66
C GLY A 497 12.56 -5.65 10.37
N VAL A 498 11.25 -5.43 10.22
CA VAL A 498 10.23 -6.48 10.00
C VAL A 498 9.50 -6.36 8.66
N ALA A 499 10.00 -5.52 7.74
CA ALA A 499 9.38 -5.33 6.43
C ALA A 499 9.29 -6.63 5.61
N ASP A 500 10.38 -7.41 5.54
CA ASP A 500 10.50 -8.60 4.68
C ASP A 500 9.57 -9.76 5.05
N VAL A 501 8.96 -9.75 6.25
CA VAL A 501 8.06 -10.81 6.71
C VAL A 501 6.57 -10.48 6.54
N MET A 502 6.22 -9.22 6.21
CA MET A 502 4.83 -8.82 5.97
C MET A 502 4.29 -9.41 4.67
N SER A 503 3.01 -9.80 4.62
CA SER A 503 2.42 -10.38 3.39
C SER A 503 2.41 -9.39 2.23
N HIS A 504 2.07 -8.13 2.51
CA HIS A 504 2.20 -7.03 1.56
C HIS A 504 2.52 -5.69 2.23
N ILE A 505 3.36 -4.91 1.57
CA ILE A 505 3.69 -3.53 1.93
C ILE A 505 3.39 -2.69 0.68
N SER A 506 2.46 -1.74 0.81
CA SER A 506 2.05 -0.91 -0.32
C SER A 506 3.03 0.22 -0.57
N THR A 507 3.58 0.24 -1.78
CA THR A 507 4.39 1.33 -2.33
C THR A 507 3.55 2.54 -2.75
N GLY A 508 2.21 2.37 -2.78
CA GLY A 508 1.27 3.29 -3.40
C GLY A 508 1.03 4.61 -2.68
N GLY A 509 1.41 4.74 -1.40
CA GLY A 509 1.19 5.97 -0.63
C GLY A 509 -0.28 6.43 -0.68
N GLY A 510 -0.53 7.64 -1.19
CA GLY A 510 -1.88 8.18 -1.38
C GLY A 510 -2.81 7.30 -2.24
N ALA A 511 -2.28 6.61 -3.28
CA ALA A 511 -3.09 5.71 -4.10
C ALA A 511 -3.64 4.51 -3.29
N SER A 512 -2.88 4.03 -2.31
CA SER A 512 -3.36 2.99 -1.39
C SER A 512 -4.46 3.51 -0.47
N LEU A 513 -4.36 4.78 -0.02
CA LEU A 513 -5.35 5.42 0.82
C LEU A 513 -6.67 5.59 0.08
N GLU A 514 -6.64 6.19 -1.11
CA GLU A 514 -7.83 6.43 -1.93
C GLU A 514 -8.55 5.13 -2.35
N LEU A 515 -7.80 4.07 -2.66
CA LEU A 515 -8.37 2.77 -2.96
C LEU A 515 -9.04 2.13 -1.73
N LEU A 516 -8.49 2.34 -0.53
CA LEU A 516 -9.11 1.90 0.72
C LEU A 516 -10.34 2.72 1.09
N GLU A 517 -10.40 4.00 0.74
CA GLU A 517 -11.62 4.83 0.79
C GLU A 517 -12.70 4.35 -0.20
N GLY A 518 -12.35 3.45 -1.13
CA GLY A 518 -13.25 2.94 -2.15
C GLY A 518 -13.38 3.83 -3.39
N LYS A 519 -12.43 4.75 -3.61
CA LYS A 519 -12.35 5.54 -4.84
C LYS A 519 -11.80 4.70 -5.99
N GLU A 520 -12.26 5.01 -7.19
CA GLU A 520 -11.74 4.43 -8.42
C GLU A 520 -10.47 5.19 -8.86
N LEU A 521 -9.37 4.49 -9.11
CA LEU A 521 -8.10 5.12 -9.52
C LEU A 521 -8.05 5.26 -11.05
N PRO A 522 -7.91 6.48 -11.63
CA PRO A 522 -7.97 6.68 -13.08
C PRO A 522 -6.99 5.83 -13.90
N GLY A 523 -5.74 5.72 -13.44
CA GLY A 523 -4.70 4.90 -14.08
C GLY A 523 -4.89 3.39 -13.92
N VAL A 524 -5.87 2.94 -13.11
CA VAL A 524 -6.33 1.55 -13.03
C VAL A 524 -7.57 1.34 -13.89
N LEU A 525 -8.56 2.25 -13.82
CA LEU A 525 -9.77 2.21 -14.65
C LEU A 525 -9.43 2.10 -16.14
N ALA A 526 -8.42 2.84 -16.57
CA ALA A 526 -7.92 2.94 -17.94
C ALA A 526 -7.27 1.66 -18.51
N LEU A 527 -7.04 0.64 -17.66
CA LEU A 527 -6.50 -0.65 -18.06
C LEU A 527 -7.59 -1.58 -18.58
N ASP A 528 -7.23 -2.44 -19.53
CA ASP A 528 -8.12 -3.40 -20.16
C ASP A 528 -8.56 -4.48 -19.15
N GLU A 529 -9.80 -4.96 -19.26
CA GLU A 529 -10.37 -5.94 -18.32
C GLU A 529 -10.09 -7.37 -18.76
N VAL A 530 -9.99 -8.30 -17.80
CA VAL A 530 -9.89 -9.73 -18.10
C VAL A 530 -11.21 -10.20 -18.70
N GLU A 531 -11.19 -10.58 -19.98
CA GLU A 531 -12.33 -11.13 -20.71
C GLU A 531 -12.77 -12.45 -20.08
N ARG A 532 -13.80 -12.38 -19.23
CA ARG A 532 -14.48 -13.56 -18.72
C ARG A 532 -15.34 -14.16 -19.84
N VAL A 533 -14.81 -15.17 -20.51
CA VAL A 533 -15.62 -16.08 -21.33
C VAL A 533 -16.74 -16.61 -20.45
N ALA A 534 -18.00 -16.31 -20.81
CA ALA A 534 -19.15 -16.84 -20.12
C ALA A 534 -19.29 -18.33 -20.47
N VAL A 535 -19.34 -19.17 -19.44
CA VAL A 535 -19.50 -20.64 -19.50
C VAL A 535 -20.87 -21.00 -18.96
#